data_AF-W4P5W8-F1
#
_entry.id   AF-W4P5W8-F1
#
_cell.length_a   1.000
_cell.length_b   1.000
_cell.length_c   1.000
_cell.angle_alpha   90.00
_cell.angle_beta   90.00
_cell.angle_gamma   90.00
#
_symmetry.space_group_name_H-M   'P 1'
#
loop_
_entity.id
_entity.type
_entity.pdbx_description
1 polymer ?
#
loop_
_entity_poly.entity_id
_entity_poly.type
_entity_poly.pdbx_seq_one_letter_code
_entity_poly.pdbx_strand_id
1 'polypeptide(L)' 'MQKSMIDYDILIIRYLESNIEPEERNMLMHWVKASKENEEYFVQMAKVWEKSTIELQDKKAVLKKAMYSLSG' A
#
# COMPACT_ATOMS: atom_id res chain seq x y z
N MET A 1 17.05 -9.85 -24.11
CA MET A 1 15.78 -9.09 -24.08
C MET A 1 14.95 -9.61 -22.92
N GLN A 2 15.04 -8.98 -21.74
CA GLN A 2 14.18 -9.33 -20.61
C GLN A 2 12.82 -8.69 -20.87
N LYS A 3 11.83 -9.52 -21.18
CA LYS A 3 10.42 -9.15 -21.26
C LYS A 3 10.05 -8.66 -19.86
N SER A 4 9.73 -7.37 -19.71
CA SER A 4 9.33 -6.78 -18.43
C SER A 4 8.08 -7.51 -17.94
N MET A 5 8.25 -8.51 -17.06
CA MET A 5 7.14 -9.04 -16.30
C MET A 5 6.61 -7.88 -15.47
N ILE A 6 5.36 -7.53 -15.71
CA ILE A 6 4.65 -6.53 -14.91
C ILE A 6 4.55 -7.11 -13.50
N ASP A 7 5.20 -6.46 -12.56
CA ASP A 7 5.14 -6.82 -11.16
C ASP A 7 3.94 -6.12 -10.51
N TYR A 8 2.86 -6.86 -10.33
CA TYR A 8 1.63 -6.32 -9.74
C TYR A 8 1.80 -5.98 -8.27
N ASP A 9 2.76 -6.56 -7.54
CA ASP A 9 3.01 -6.19 -6.14
C ASP A 9 3.50 -4.75 -6.06
N ILE A 10 4.40 -4.36 -6.96
CA ILE A 10 4.90 -2.98 -7.07
C ILE A 10 3.75 -2.02 -7.42
N LEU A 11 2.88 -2.41 -8.35
CA LEU A 11 1.72 -1.59 -8.72
C LEU A 11 0.74 -1.43 -7.56
N ILE A 12 0.50 -2.49 -6.79
CA ILE A 12 -0.35 -2.43 -5.60
C ILE A 12 0.24 -1.49 -4.55
N ILE A 13 1.54 -1.60 -4.25
CA ILE A 13 2.21 -0.72 -3.29
C ILE A 13 2.11 0.74 -3.73
N ARG A 14 2.45 1.05 -4.99
CA ARG A 14 2.36 2.41 -5.54
C ARG A 14 0.93 2.96 -5.50
N TYR A 15 -0.06 2.12 -5.78
CA TYR A 15 -1.47 2.49 -5.68
C TYR A 15 -1.84 2.88 -4.24
N LEU A 16 -1.43 2.07 -3.25
CA LEU A 16 -1.70 2.29 -1.84
C LEU A 16 -0.94 3.51 -1.28
N GLU A 17 0.24 3.81 -1.83
CA GLU A 17 1.02 5.02 -1.52
C GLU A 17 0.49 6.29 -2.21
N SER A 18 -0.56 6.19 -3.04
CA SER A 18 -1.03 7.28 -3.90
C SER A 18 0.05 7.84 -4.84
N ASN A 19 1.02 7.01 -5.23
CA ASN A 19 2.15 7.33 -6.09
C ASN A 19 2.18 6.41 -7.32
N ILE A 20 1.04 6.30 -7.99
CA ILE A 20 0.86 5.46 -9.18
C ILE A 20 0.48 6.32 -10.38
N GLU A 21 1.09 6.04 -11.53
CA GLU A 21 0.77 6.72 -12.78
C GLU A 21 -0.59 6.26 -13.34
N PRO A 22 -1.29 7.09 -14.13
CA PRO A 22 -2.60 6.74 -14.70
C PRO A 22 -2.59 5.44 -15.52
N GLU A 23 -1.56 5.21 -16.33
CA GLU A 23 -1.40 4.01 -17.15
C GLU A 23 -1.20 2.76 -16.27
N GLU A 24 -0.34 2.87 -15.27
CA GLU A 24 -0.06 1.81 -14.28
C GLU A 24 -1.32 1.46 -13.49
N ARG A 25 -2.11 2.46 -13.09
CA ARG A 25 -3.40 2.28 -12.44
C ARG A 25 -4.39 1.53 -13.31
N ASN A 26 -4.47 1.85 -14.60
CA ASN A 26 -5.35 1.16 -15.53
C ASN A 26 -4.94 -0.30 -15.71
N MET A 27 -3.64 -0.58 -15.79
CA MET A 27 -3.11 -1.95 -15.85
C MET A 27 -3.47 -2.74 -14.59
N LEU A 28 -3.26 -2.15 -13.42
CA LEU A 28 -3.64 -2.76 -12.14
C LEU A 28 -5.15 -3.03 -12.08
N MET A 29 -5.99 -2.07 -12.47
CA MET A 29 -7.44 -2.25 -12.49
C MET A 29 -7.89 -3.36 -13.44
N HIS A 30 -7.27 -3.50 -14.61
CA HIS A 30 -7.56 -4.60 -15.52
C HIS A 30 -7.15 -5.94 -14.93
N TRP A 31 -5.98 -6.02 -14.30
CA TRP A 31 -5.52 -7.25 -13.65
C TRP A 31 -6.40 -7.66 -12.48
N VAL A 32 -6.79 -6.72 -11.61
CA VAL A 32 -7.72 -6.97 -10.50
C VAL A 32 -9.05 -7.52 -11.01
N LYS A 33 -9.58 -6.98 -12.11
CA LYS A 33 -10.84 -7.45 -12.71
C LYS A 33 -10.71 -8.75 -13.52
N ALA A 34 -9.49 -9.19 -13.82
CA ALA A 34 -9.27 -10.36 -14.67
C ALA A 34 -9.63 -11.68 -13.97
N SER A 35 -9.53 -11.74 -12.64
CA SER A 35 -9.92 -12.92 -11.86
C SER A 35 -10.29 -12.55 -10.43
N LYS A 36 -11.13 -13.39 -9.81
CA LYS A 36 -11.48 -13.26 -8.38
C LYS A 36 -10.25 -13.43 -7.47
N GLU A 37 -9.30 -14.29 -7.85
CA GLU A 37 -8.06 -14.49 -7.12
C GLU A 37 -7.21 -13.21 -7.07
N ASN A 38 -7.11 -12.48 -8.18
CA ASN A 38 -6.39 -11.21 -8.23
C ASN A 38 -7.06 -10.14 -7.37
N GLU A 39 -8.39 -10.08 -7.39
CA GLU A 39 -9.18 -9.21 -6.52
C GLU A 39 -8.95 -9.54 -5.03
N GLU A 40 -9.04 -10.81 -4.65
CA GLU A 40 -8.79 -11.26 -3.29
C GLU A 40 -7.37 -10.92 -2.83
N TYR A 41 -6.37 -11.12 -3.69
CA TYR A 41 -4.98 -10.77 -3.43
C TYR A 41 -4.81 -9.26 -3.20
N PHE A 42 -5.36 -8.42 -4.07
CA PHE A 42 -5.37 -6.97 -3.91
C PHE A 42 -5.98 -6.55 -2.56
N VAL A 43 -7.13 -7.12 -2.21
CA VAL A 43 -7.83 -6.82 -0.94
C VAL A 43 -6.99 -7.25 0.26
N GLN A 44 -6.30 -8.39 0.21
CA GLN A 44 -5.40 -8.82 1.28
C GLN A 44 -4.22 -7.87 1.47
N MET A 45 -3.58 -7.46 0.38
CA MET A 45 -2.48 -6.48 0.40
C MET A 45 -2.92 -5.13 0.97
N ALA A 46 -4.08 -4.62 0.55
CA ALA A 46 -4.66 -3.38 1.08
C ALA A 46 -4.91 -3.46 2.59
N LYS A 47 -5.46 -4.58 3.08
CA LYS A 47 -5.69 -4.80 4.52
C LYS A 47 -4.40 -4.82 5.33
N VAL A 48 -3.36 -5.48 4.83
CA VAL A 48 -2.04 -5.54 5.48
C VAL A 48 -1.40 -4.14 5.52
N TRP A 49 -1.52 -3.38 4.44
CA TRP A 49 -1.01 -2.02 4.34
C TRP A 49 -1.69 -1.07 5.32
N GLU A 50 -3.03 -1.08 5.39
CA GLU A 50 -3.81 -0.25 6.31
C GLU A 50 -3.42 -0.54 7.77
N LYS A 51 -3.37 -1.83 8.14
CA LYS A 51 -2.98 -2.24 9.50
C LYS A 51 -1.59 -1.74 9.87
N SER A 52 -0.62 -1.92 8.96
CA SER A 52 0.77 -1.46 9.17
C SER A 52 0.86 0.07 9.29
N THR A 53 0.06 0.78 8.49
CA THR A 53 0.03 2.26 8.50
C THR A 53 -0.57 2.80 9.80
N ILE A 54 -1.67 2.23 10.28
CA ILE A 54 -2.30 2.59 11.55
C ILE A 54 -1.33 2.36 12.72
N GLU A 55 -0.72 1.18 12.79
CA GLU A 55 0.24 0.85 13.86
C GLU A 55 1.45 1.82 13.88
N LEU A 56 1.92 2.26 12.71
CA LEU A 56 3.00 3.24 12.60
C LEU A 56 2.56 4.65 13.04
N GLN A 57 1.33 5.06 12.74
CA GLN A 57 0.78 6.35 13.18
C GLN A 57 0.59 6.37 14.70
N ASP A 58 0.08 5.30 15.28
CA ASP A 58 -0.13 5.17 16.73
C ASP A 58 1.21 5.26 17.49
N LYS A 59 2.23 4.55 17.01
CA LYS A 59 3.59 4.63 17.59
C LYS A 59 4.16 6.05 17.53
N LYS A 60 3.99 6.76 16.41
CA LYS A 60 4.43 8.15 16.27
C LYS A 60 3.69 9.09 17.24
N ALA A 61 2.39 8.89 17.43
CA ALA A 61 1.59 9.68 18.37
C ALA A 61 2.04 9.47 19.82
N VAL A 62 2.32 8.23 20.23
CA VAL A 62 2.84 7.90 21.57
C VAL A 62 4.21 8.55 21.80
N LEU A 63 5.13 8.42 20.84
CA LEU A 63 6.48 9.02 20.95
C LEU A 63 6.42 10.54 21.04
N LYS A 64 5.57 11.18 20.22
CA LYS A 64 5.37 12.63 20.26
C LYS A 64 4.85 13.09 21.63
N LYS A 65 3.87 12.38 22.20
CA LYS A 65 3.33 12.67 23.54
C LYS A 65 4.39 12.55 24.63
N ALA A 66 5.21 11.50 24.59
CA ALA A 66 6.28 11.26 25.57
C ALA A 66 7.37 12.35 25.53
N MET A 67 7.73 12.82 24.33
CA MET A 67 8.72 13.91 24.18
C MET A 67 8.23 15.24 24.77
N TYR A 68 6.95 15.61 24.56
CA TYR A 68 6.41 16.85 25.16
C TYR A 68 6.28 16.76 26.68
N SER A 69 5.99 15.59 27.26
CA SER A 69 5.90 15.42 28.71
C SER A 69 7.24 15.42 29.44
N LEU A 70 8.37 15.23 28.75
CA LEU A 70 9.72 15.27 29.34
C LEU A 70 10.37 16.67 29.24
N SER A 71 9.72 17.60 28.56
CA SER A 71 10.24 18.94 28.26
C SER A 71 9.60 20.07 29.09
N GLY A 72 8.68 19.74 30.00
CA GLY A 72 7.97 20.68 30.88
C GLY A 72 8.05 20.24 32.33
#